data_AF-I7BJS5-F1
#
_entry.id   AF-I7BJS5-F1
#
_cell.length_a   1.000
_cell.length_b   1.000
_cell.length_c   1.000
_cell.angle_alpha   90.00
_cell.angle_beta   90.00
_cell.angle_gamma   90.00
#
_symmetry.space_group_name_H-M   'P 1'
#
loop_
_entity.id
_entity.type
_entity.pdbx_description
1 polymer ?
#
loop_
_entity_poly.entity_id
_entity_poly.type
_entity_poly.pdbx_seq_one_letter_code
_entity_poly.pdbx_strand_id
1 'polypeptide(L)'
;MLLEGVTGIAKLVVGSTVVAGAIGGSYAALNSSQSERMSPNEFVVKVTGTPQDQQYKITCDKAESGPLYLRLESTYEEYKFFCRKTGNEGKLYGSFAEGNSKNELSCEYKHKNNYECTYTPAAGGVNKNLKKVTTDRATGSEKPLLELRPDDRGNQ
;
A
#
# COMPACT_ATOMS: atom_id res chain seq x y z
N MET A 1 31.13 -61.63 17.36
CA MET A 1 31.96 -60.43 17.62
C MET A 1 32.92 -60.32 16.45
N LEU A 2 32.68 -59.33 15.59
CA LEU A 2 33.40 -59.10 14.34
C LEU A 2 34.16 -57.78 14.46
N LEU A 3 35.32 -57.78 13.83
CA LEU A 3 36.47 -56.90 13.97
C LEU A 3 36.21 -55.39 13.82
N GLU A 4 36.85 -54.69 14.75
CA GLU A 4 37.62 -53.45 14.64
C GLU A 4 37.82 -52.85 13.22
N GLY A 5 37.27 -51.65 13.03
CA GLY A 5 38.08 -50.43 13.04
C GLY A 5 39.14 -50.26 11.95
N VAL A 6 38.72 -49.95 10.73
CA VAL A 6 39.53 -49.15 9.78
C VAL A 6 38.58 -48.22 9.02
N THR A 7 38.73 -46.91 9.22
CA THR A 7 38.17 -45.93 8.27
C THR A 7 39.20 -44.83 8.07
N GLY A 8 40.00 -45.03 7.03
CA GLY A 8 41.01 -44.09 6.59
C GLY A 8 40.47 -43.05 5.62
N ILE A 9 41.30 -42.01 5.50
CA ILE A 9 41.64 -41.21 4.32
C ILE A 9 40.53 -40.49 3.54
N ALA A 10 40.60 -39.16 3.67
CA ALA A 10 39.88 -38.14 2.94
C ALA A 10 39.94 -38.30 1.41
N LYS A 11 38.84 -37.97 0.74
CA LYS A 11 38.81 -37.56 -0.67
C LYS A 11 38.22 -36.14 -0.75
N LEU A 12 39.09 -35.15 -0.77
CA LEU A 12 38.76 -33.79 -1.20
C LEU A 12 38.53 -33.84 -2.71
N VAL A 13 37.27 -33.79 -3.14
CA VAL A 13 36.93 -33.61 -4.55
C VAL A 13 37.10 -32.14 -4.88
N VAL A 14 38.24 -31.84 -5.49
CA VAL A 14 38.46 -30.66 -6.32
C VAL A 14 37.54 -30.77 -7.53
N GLY A 15 36.65 -29.80 -7.70
CA GLY A 15 35.75 -29.71 -8.84
C GLY A 15 35.47 -28.25 -9.17
N SER A 16 36.46 -27.56 -9.73
CA SER A 16 36.27 -26.26 -10.36
C SER A 16 35.44 -26.45 -11.63
N THR A 17 34.28 -25.80 -11.73
CA THR A 17 33.74 -25.38 -13.03
C THR A 17 33.05 -24.02 -12.90
N VAL A 18 33.48 -23.15 -13.80
CA VAL A 18 33.12 -21.75 -14.04
C VAL A 18 31.65 -21.63 -14.46
N VAL A 19 30.95 -20.63 -13.92
CA VAL A 19 29.79 -20.03 -14.61
C VAL A 19 30.09 -18.55 -14.82
N ALA A 20 30.37 -18.21 -16.07
CA ALA A 20 30.52 -16.86 -16.57
C ALA A 20 29.14 -16.23 -16.84
N GLY A 21 29.02 -14.95 -16.51
CA GLY A 21 28.20 -13.99 -17.24
C GLY A 21 26.68 -14.01 -17.00
N ALA A 22 26.23 -13.18 -16.07
CA ALA A 22 24.97 -12.47 -16.25
C ALA A 22 25.25 -10.97 -16.06
N ILE A 23 25.03 -10.26 -17.15
CA ILE A 23 25.20 -8.83 -17.34
C ILE A 23 23.97 -8.15 -16.73
N GLY A 24 24.17 -7.04 -16.03
CA GLY A 24 23.16 -5.99 -15.92
C GLY A 24 22.11 -6.20 -14.84
N GLY A 25 22.11 -5.27 -13.88
CA GLY A 25 21.04 -5.13 -12.90
C GLY A 25 21.59 -5.04 -11.50
N SER A 26 22.20 -3.91 -11.16
CA SER A 26 22.31 -3.49 -9.78
C SER A 26 20.89 -3.37 -9.22
N TYR A 27 20.37 -4.43 -8.62
CA TYR A 27 19.28 -4.25 -7.66
C TYR A 27 19.92 -3.59 -6.45
N ALA A 28 19.93 -2.27 -6.47
CA ALA A 28 20.03 -1.51 -5.24
C ALA A 28 18.77 -1.87 -4.44
N ALA A 29 18.88 -2.88 -3.57
CA ALA A 29 18.00 -2.95 -2.41
C ALA A 29 18.36 -1.75 -1.53
N LEU A 30 17.85 -0.57 -1.90
CA LEU A 30 17.77 0.57 -1.02
C LEU A 30 16.74 0.22 0.04
N ASN A 31 17.12 -0.62 0.99
CA ASN A 31 16.56 -0.54 2.33
C ASN A 31 17.23 0.66 3.01
N SER A 32 16.99 1.84 2.44
CA SER A 32 17.20 3.07 3.15
C SER A 32 16.08 3.11 4.17
N SER A 33 16.41 2.74 5.41
CA SER A 33 15.77 3.29 6.61
C SER A 33 16.03 4.79 6.63
N GLN A 34 15.57 5.49 5.60
CA GLN A 34 15.48 6.91 5.57
C GLN A 34 14.37 7.18 6.56
N SER A 35 14.77 7.61 7.75
CA SER A 35 13.91 8.39 8.62
C SER A 35 13.58 9.66 7.83
N GLU A 36 12.72 9.53 6.82
CA GLU A 36 12.06 10.65 6.17
C GLU A 36 11.36 11.34 7.33
N ARG A 37 11.88 12.52 7.70
CA ARG A 37 11.13 13.46 8.53
C ARG A 37 9.89 13.80 7.72
N MET A 38 8.85 12.98 7.91
CA MET A 38 7.57 13.14 7.27
C MET A 38 7.10 14.55 7.59
N SER A 39 6.89 15.35 6.56
CA SER A 39 6.42 16.71 6.78
C SER A 39 5.05 16.63 7.47
N PRO A 40 4.71 17.56 8.38
CA PRO A 40 3.44 17.50 9.11
C PRO A 40 2.20 17.55 8.20
N ASN A 41 2.37 17.88 6.92
CA ASN A 41 1.32 17.94 5.90
C ASN A 41 1.35 16.77 4.92
N GLU A 42 2.30 15.85 5.08
CA GLU A 42 2.36 14.63 4.28
C GLU A 42 1.71 13.50 5.07
N PHE A 43 0.85 12.75 4.38
CA PHE A 43 0.15 11.58 4.88
C PHE A 43 0.48 10.39 4.00
N VAL A 44 0.58 9.20 4.61
CA VAL A 44 0.75 7.95 3.88
C VAL A 44 -0.47 7.08 4.15
N VAL A 45 -1.15 6.70 3.09
CA VAL A 45 -2.30 5.80 3.12
C VAL A 45 -1.85 4.44 2.59
N LYS A 46 -1.77 3.45 3.47
CA LYS A 46 -1.47 2.06 3.12
C LYS A 46 -2.78 1.30 3.01
N VAL A 47 -3.05 0.67 1.88
CA VAL A 47 -4.26 -0.14 1.67
C VAL A 47 -3.87 -1.61 1.58
N THR A 48 -4.54 -2.43 2.39
CA THR A 48 -4.45 -3.88 2.47
C THR A 48 -5.80 -4.50 2.08
N GLY A 49 -5.87 -5.82 1.90
CA GLY A 49 -7.11 -6.51 1.48
C GLY A 49 -7.34 -6.54 -0.03
N THR A 50 -6.43 -5.93 -0.79
CA THR A 50 -6.23 -6.12 -2.23
C THR A 50 -5.22 -7.27 -2.49
N PRO A 51 -5.13 -7.83 -3.71
CA PRO A 51 -4.14 -8.87 -4.04
C PRO A 51 -2.68 -8.43 -3.85
N GLN A 52 -2.41 -7.13 -3.96
CA GLN A 52 -1.14 -6.50 -3.66
C GLN A 52 -1.39 -5.30 -2.77
N ASP A 53 -0.62 -5.18 -1.69
CA ASP A 53 -0.68 -4.00 -0.82
C ASP A 53 -0.34 -2.74 -1.61
N GLN A 54 -1.08 -1.67 -1.35
CA GLN A 54 -0.94 -0.40 -2.05
C GLN A 54 -0.53 0.69 -1.07
N GLN A 55 0.32 1.61 -1.50
CA GLN A 55 0.73 2.74 -0.67
C GLN A 55 0.64 4.03 -1.46
N TYR A 56 -0.04 5.02 -0.89
CA TYR A 56 -0.26 6.33 -1.48
C TYR A 56 0.28 7.43 -0.57
N LYS A 57 1.14 8.28 -1.10
CA LYS A 57 1.58 9.50 -0.42
C LYS A 57 0.66 10.65 -0.83
N ILE A 58 0.06 11.30 0.15
CA ILE A 58 -0.85 12.44 0.01
C ILE A 58 -0.17 13.65 0.64
N THR A 59 -0.14 14.77 -0.06
CA THR A 59 0.39 16.03 0.48
C THR A 59 -0.75 17.03 0.56
N CYS A 60 -1.06 17.47 1.78
CA CYS A 60 -1.96 18.60 2.01
C CYS A 60 -1.20 19.91 1.78
N ASP A 61 -1.93 20.94 1.34
CA ASP A 61 -1.42 22.31 1.41
C ASP A 61 -1.11 22.68 2.86
N LYS A 62 -0.04 23.47 3.05
CA LYS A 62 0.39 23.93 4.38
C LYS A 62 -0.78 24.59 5.11
N ALA A 63 -1.19 24.01 6.25
CA ALA A 63 -2.04 24.73 7.18
C ALA A 63 -1.23 25.84 7.84
N GLU A 64 -1.72 27.07 7.77
CA GLU A 64 -1.12 28.22 8.47
C GLU A 64 -1.18 28.07 10.00
N SER A 65 -2.02 27.17 10.53
CA SER A 65 -2.11 26.84 11.95
C SER A 65 -2.87 25.52 12.15
N GLY A 66 -2.34 24.66 13.03
CA GLY A 66 -3.01 23.45 13.54
C GLY A 66 -2.65 22.13 12.84
N PRO A 67 -2.96 20.99 13.48
CA PRO A 67 -2.79 19.67 12.89
C PRO A 67 -3.76 19.46 11.72
N LEU A 68 -3.31 18.77 10.68
CA LEU A 68 -4.12 18.35 9.56
C LEU A 68 -4.58 16.91 9.75
N TYR A 69 -5.76 16.60 9.24
CA TYR A 69 -6.35 15.26 9.28
C TYR A 69 -6.85 14.88 7.90
N LEU A 70 -6.83 13.58 7.59
CA LEU A 70 -7.50 13.06 6.42
C LEU A 70 -8.97 12.81 6.75
N ARG A 71 -9.84 13.14 5.79
CA ARG A 71 -11.24 12.76 5.78
C ARG A 71 -11.48 11.84 4.60
N LEU A 72 -12.17 10.74 4.83
CA LEU A 72 -12.65 9.84 3.79
C LEU A 72 -14.11 10.15 3.50
N GLU A 73 -14.45 10.34 2.24
CA GLU A 73 -15.82 10.29 1.75
C GLU A 73 -15.96 9.17 0.72
N SER A 74 -17.09 8.46 0.75
CA SER A 74 -17.45 7.50 -0.29
C SER A 74 -18.57 8.07 -1.14
N THR A 75 -18.38 8.00 -2.45
CA THR A 75 -19.41 8.28 -3.46
C THR A 75 -19.86 6.96 -4.10
N TYR A 76 -20.70 7.03 -5.14
CA TYR A 76 -21.30 5.85 -5.77
C TYR A 76 -20.27 4.78 -6.19
N GLU A 77 -19.08 5.18 -6.66
CA GLU A 77 -18.03 4.26 -7.15
C GLU A 77 -16.62 4.58 -6.62
N GLU A 78 -16.47 5.62 -5.80
CA GLU A 78 -15.15 6.17 -5.48
C GLU A 78 -15.01 6.52 -4.00
N TYR A 79 -13.84 6.22 -3.46
CA TYR A 79 -13.32 6.68 -2.18
C TYR A 79 -12.47 7.92 -2.39
N LYS A 80 -12.83 9.01 -1.74
CA LYS A 80 -12.19 10.32 -1.89
C LYS A 80 -11.58 10.75 -0.57
N PHE A 81 -10.28 11.02 -0.58
CA PHE A 81 -9.54 11.54 0.56
C PHE A 81 -9.35 13.05 0.44
N PHE A 82 -9.70 13.76 1.50
CA PHE A 82 -9.58 15.21 1.61
C PHE A 82 -8.73 15.58 2.83
N CYS A 83 -8.05 16.73 2.77
CA CYS A 83 -7.42 17.29 3.95
C CYS A 83 -8.38 18.22 4.69
N ARG A 84 -8.43 18.08 6.01
CA ARG A 84 -9.23 18.90 6.91
C ARG A 84 -8.33 19.47 8.00
N LYS A 85 -8.56 20.73 8.35
CA LYS A 85 -7.92 21.43 9.48
C LYS A 85 -8.58 21.10 10.83
N THR A 86 -9.77 20.51 10.79
CA THR A 86 -10.57 20.17 11.97
C THR A 86 -11.04 18.74 11.81
N GLY A 87 -10.66 17.90 12.74
CA GLY A 87 -10.92 16.46 12.71
C GLY A 87 -10.29 15.79 13.91
N ASN A 88 -10.46 14.48 14.00
CA ASN A 88 -9.82 13.66 15.02
C ASN A 88 -8.93 12.62 14.34
N GLU A 89 -7.83 12.27 14.99
CA GLU A 89 -7.05 11.06 14.70
C GLU A 89 -7.95 9.85 14.97
N GLY A 90 -8.60 9.34 13.94
CA GLY A 90 -9.70 8.41 14.11
C GLY A 90 -9.82 7.40 12.97
N LYS A 91 -10.83 6.54 13.11
CA LYS A 91 -11.21 5.60 12.06
C LYS A 91 -11.95 6.35 10.96
N LEU A 92 -11.48 6.21 9.73
CA LEU A 92 -12.19 6.66 8.54
C LEU A 92 -12.88 5.46 7.93
N TYR A 93 -14.13 5.62 7.51
CA TYR A 93 -14.89 4.54 6.90
C TYR A 93 -15.66 5.06 5.70
N GLY A 94 -15.61 4.31 4.60
CA GLY A 94 -16.42 4.54 3.42
C GLY A 94 -16.97 3.22 2.91
N SER A 95 -18.18 3.24 2.36
CA SER A 95 -18.74 2.10 1.65
C SER A 95 -19.74 2.55 0.59
N PHE A 96 -19.91 1.71 -0.42
CA PHE A 96 -20.93 1.86 -1.44
C PHE A 96 -21.38 0.47 -1.92
N ALA A 97 -22.60 0.40 -2.44
CA ALA A 97 -23.23 -0.85 -2.85
C ALA A 97 -22.71 -1.32 -4.22
N GLU A 98 -22.48 -2.63 -4.35
CA GLU A 98 -22.22 -3.34 -5.60
C GLU A 98 -23.19 -4.53 -5.66
N GLY A 99 -24.32 -4.33 -6.35
CA GLY A 99 -25.43 -5.30 -6.36
C GLY A 99 -26.01 -5.52 -4.96
N ASN A 100 -25.96 -6.78 -4.49
CA ASN A 100 -26.46 -7.18 -3.16
C ASN A 100 -25.40 -7.13 -2.05
N SER A 101 -24.17 -6.75 -2.41
CA SER A 101 -23.02 -6.66 -1.51
C SER A 101 -22.52 -5.22 -1.46
N LYS A 102 -21.54 -4.92 -0.60
CA LYS A 102 -20.92 -3.59 -0.51
C LYS A 102 -19.41 -3.70 -0.58
N ASN A 103 -18.79 -2.74 -1.24
CA ASN A 103 -17.37 -2.48 -1.09
C ASN A 103 -17.18 -1.62 0.15
N GLU A 104 -16.17 -1.94 0.95
CA GLU A 104 -15.86 -1.22 2.17
C GLU A 104 -14.38 -0.84 2.21
N LEU A 105 -14.09 0.39 2.65
CA LEU A 105 -12.74 0.85 2.94
C LEU A 105 -12.73 1.40 4.37
N SER A 106 -12.03 0.72 5.26
CA SER A 106 -11.87 1.12 6.65
C SER A 106 -10.42 1.49 6.91
N CYS A 107 -10.16 2.74 7.28
CA CYS A 107 -8.83 3.24 7.62
C CYS A 107 -8.71 3.56 9.09
N GLU A 108 -7.57 3.25 9.68
CA GLU A 108 -7.22 3.62 11.05
C GLU A 108 -5.98 4.50 11.03
N TYR A 109 -6.06 5.64 11.71
CA TYR A 109 -4.90 6.47 11.95
C TYR A 109 -3.86 5.72 12.79
N LYS A 110 -2.62 5.75 12.32
CA LYS A 110 -1.42 5.28 13.00
C LYS A 110 -0.48 6.47 13.21
N HIS A 111 0.53 6.28 14.05
CA HIS A 111 1.49 7.33 14.36
C HIS A 111 2.19 7.90 13.11
N LYS A 112 2.58 9.18 13.20
CA LYS A 112 3.33 9.91 12.16
C LYS A 112 2.55 10.03 10.84
N ASN A 113 1.30 10.51 10.87
CA ASN A 113 0.51 10.76 9.65
C ASN A 113 0.30 9.53 8.74
N ASN A 114 0.35 8.32 9.31
CA ASN A 114 0.09 7.10 8.56
C ASN A 114 -1.37 6.69 8.77
N TYR A 115 -2.04 6.28 7.71
CA TYR A 115 -3.34 5.62 7.78
C TYR A 115 -3.19 4.21 7.22
N GLU A 116 -3.59 3.21 8.01
CA GLU A 116 -3.68 1.83 7.57
C GLU A 116 -5.14 1.53 7.23
N CYS A 117 -5.38 1.30 5.95
CA CYS A 117 -6.68 0.99 5.38
C CYS A 117 -6.78 -0.48 5.01
N THR A 118 -7.95 -1.06 5.25
CA THR A 118 -8.33 -2.38 4.78
C THR A 118 -9.49 -2.21 3.81
N TYR A 119 -9.27 -2.64 2.58
CA TYR A 119 -10.29 -2.76 1.56
C TYR A 119 -10.95 -4.13 1.67
N THR A 120 -12.27 -4.15 1.80
CA THR A 120 -13.09 -5.36 1.78
C THR A 120 -13.95 -5.29 0.52
N PRO A 121 -13.61 -6.06 -0.54
CA PRO A 121 -14.40 -6.06 -1.75
C PRO A 121 -15.77 -6.69 -1.48
N ALA A 122 -16.76 -6.27 -2.26
CA ALA A 122 -18.09 -6.85 -2.27
C ALA A 122 -18.02 -8.39 -2.44
N ALA A 123 -18.83 -9.12 -1.67
CA ALA A 123 -18.88 -10.57 -1.78
C ALA A 123 -19.36 -10.98 -3.18
N GLY A 124 -18.54 -11.78 -3.88
CA GLY A 124 -18.77 -12.14 -5.27
C GLY A 124 -18.38 -11.05 -6.28
N GLY A 125 -17.89 -9.91 -5.82
CA GLY A 125 -17.40 -8.82 -6.65
C GLY A 125 -16.18 -9.24 -7.45
N VAL A 126 -16.16 -8.84 -8.72
CA VAL A 126 -15.06 -9.14 -9.65
C VAL A 126 -13.83 -8.28 -9.34
N ASN A 127 -14.05 -7.10 -8.76
CA ASN A 127 -13.04 -6.08 -8.54
C ASN A 127 -12.40 -6.20 -7.16
N LYS A 128 -11.34 -7.01 -7.06
CA LYS A 128 -10.58 -7.19 -5.82
C LYS A 128 -9.47 -6.16 -5.61
N ASN A 129 -9.19 -5.34 -6.62
CA ASN A 129 -8.14 -4.33 -6.57
C ASN A 129 -8.73 -2.92 -6.53
N LEU A 130 -7.98 -1.95 -6.02
CA LEU A 130 -8.29 -0.53 -6.16
C LEU A 130 -7.35 0.10 -7.19
N LYS A 131 -7.85 1.04 -7.98
CA LYS A 131 -7.07 1.89 -8.87
C LYS A 131 -7.19 3.34 -8.43
N LYS A 132 -6.09 4.08 -8.58
CA LYS A 132 -6.10 5.54 -8.45
C LYS A 132 -6.87 6.13 -9.63
N VAL A 133 -7.83 7.01 -9.34
CA VAL A 133 -8.52 7.80 -10.35
C VAL A 133 -7.73 9.09 -10.55
N THR A 134 -7.37 9.38 -11.80
CA THR A 134 -6.82 10.67 -12.18
C THR A 134 -7.97 11.50 -12.70
N THR A 135 -8.58 12.32 -11.84
CA THR A 135 -9.67 13.21 -12.25
C THR A 135 -9.08 14.58 -12.59
N ASP A 136 -9.01 14.91 -13.88
CA ASP A 136 -8.58 16.25 -14.34
C ASP A 136 -9.59 17.37 -14.01
N ARG A 137 -10.75 17.02 -13.42
CA ARG A 137 -11.86 17.93 -13.12
C ARG A 137 -12.44 17.70 -11.73
N ALA A 138 -11.77 18.18 -10.70
CA ALA A 138 -12.46 18.45 -9.44
C ALA A 138 -13.37 19.68 -9.63
N THR A 139 -14.67 19.44 -9.86
CA THR A 139 -15.70 20.49 -9.86
C THR A 139 -16.31 20.52 -8.47
N GLY A 140 -15.84 21.45 -7.64
CA GLY A 140 -16.25 21.61 -6.24
C GLY A 140 -15.25 22.47 -5.45
N SER A 141 -15.71 23.05 -4.33
CA SER A 141 -14.90 23.96 -3.49
C SER A 141 -13.78 23.27 -2.71
N GLU A 142 -13.84 21.94 -2.52
CA GLU A 142 -12.79 21.12 -1.90
C GLU A 142 -12.34 20.05 -2.92
N LYS A 143 -11.07 20.05 -3.31
CA LYS A 143 -10.53 19.05 -4.25
C LYS A 143 -10.06 17.81 -3.49
N PRO A 144 -10.45 16.59 -3.92
CA PRO A 144 -9.88 15.38 -3.35
C PRO A 144 -8.40 15.26 -3.73
N LEU A 145 -7.57 14.79 -2.80
CA LEU A 145 -6.13 14.62 -3.02
C LEU A 145 -5.75 13.19 -3.41
N LEU A 146 -6.60 12.24 -3.05
CA LEU A 146 -6.54 10.86 -3.51
C LEU A 146 -7.95 10.37 -3.79
N GLU A 147 -8.16 9.81 -4.96
CA GLU A 147 -9.39 9.15 -5.35
C GLU A 147 -9.05 7.69 -5.70
N LEU A 148 -9.72 6.75 -5.05
CA LEU A 148 -9.56 5.32 -5.27
C LEU A 148 -10.92 4.74 -5.69
N ARG A 149 -10.91 3.84 -6.66
CA ARG A 149 -12.11 3.06 -7.03
C ARG A 149 -11.76 1.60 -7.30
N PRO A 150 -12.70 0.67 -7.18
CA PRO A 150 -12.49 -0.71 -7.61
C PRO A 150 -12.01 -0.75 -9.06
N ASP A 151 -11.04 -1.60 -9.36
CA ASP A 151 -10.54 -1.72 -10.72
C ASP A 151 -11.42 -2.64 -11.57
N ASP A 152 -12.36 -2.04 -12.32
CA ASP A 152 -13.22 -2.74 -13.30
C ASP A 152 -12.47 -3.47 -14.42
N ARG A 153 -11.15 -3.23 -14.56
CA ARG A 153 -10.30 -3.98 -15.47
C ARG A 153 -9.69 -5.15 -14.71
N GLY A 154 -10.53 -6.10 -14.31
CA GLY A 154 -10.04 -7.40 -13.88
C GLY A 154 -9.08 -7.95 -14.93
N ASN A 155 -7.86 -8.32 -14.51
CA ASN A 155 -6.83 -9.04 -15.26
C ASN A 155 -6.99 -9.04 -16.79
N GLN A 156 -6.28 -8.15 -17.47
CA GLN A 156 -5.73 -8.49 -18.80
C GLN A 156 -4.32 -9.03 -18.62
#